data_AF-A0A0S2HV26-F1
#
_entry.id   AF-A0A0S2HV26-F1
#
_cell.length_a   1.000
_cell.length_b   1.000
_cell.length_c   1.000
_cell.angle_alpha   90.00
_cell.angle_beta   90.00
_cell.angle_gamma   90.00
#
_symmetry.space_group_name_H-M   'P 1'
#
loop_
_entity.id
_entity.type
_entity.pdbx_description
1 polymer ?
#
loop_
_entity_poly.entity_id
_entity_poly.type
_entity_poly.pdbx_seq_one_letter_code
_entity_poly.pdbx_strand_id
1 'polypeptide(L)'
;MHEYLLTERKSLNEDIEGNYLFHKKRLIRGMSRIKAMINRYEPRLKNIAQIRASVITNWLQHYNLREVQYMAGHKYVSSTERYRTDNLEDLQKELEKYHPLK
;
A
#
# COMPACT_ATOMS: atom_id res chain seq x y z
N MET A 1 -7.40 18.95 2.54
CA MET A 1 -6.19 18.08 2.39
C MET A 1 -4.89 18.80 2.77
N HIS A 2 -4.67 20.06 2.33
CA HIS A 2 -3.54 20.89 2.79
C HIS A 2 -3.50 21.10 4.31
N GLU A 3 -4.69 21.18 4.92
CA GLU A 3 -4.90 21.37 6.36
C GLU A 3 -4.40 20.21 7.22
N TYR A 4 -4.55 18.96 6.76
CA TYR A 4 -4.04 17.78 7.46
C TYR A 4 -2.52 17.81 7.65
N LEU A 5 -1.79 18.18 6.58
CA LEU A 5 -0.32 18.21 6.59
C LEU A 5 0.23 19.40 7.37
N LEU A 6 -0.47 20.53 7.37
CA LEU A 6 -0.03 21.76 8.02
C LEU A 6 -0.40 21.80 9.50
N THR A 7 -1.58 21.29 9.86
CA THR A 7 -2.18 21.47 11.18
C THR A 7 -2.13 20.17 11.98
N GLU A 8 -2.77 19.10 11.51
CA GLU A 8 -2.91 17.86 12.28
C GLU A 8 -1.60 17.08 12.41
N ARG A 9 -0.77 17.04 11.36
CA ARG A 9 0.51 16.32 11.41
C ARG A 9 1.50 16.97 12.38
N LYS A 10 1.42 18.29 12.53
CA LYS A 10 2.30 19.02 13.45
C LYS A 10 1.90 18.76 14.89
N SER A 11 0.61 18.83 15.21
CA SER A 11 0.10 18.54 16.56
C SER A 11 0.35 17.08 16.99
N LEU A 12 0.21 16.11 16.08
CA LEU A 12 0.47 14.70 16.39
C LEU A 12 1.94 14.39 16.71
N ASN A 13 2.89 15.23 16.28
CA ASN A 13 4.32 15.02 16.54
C ASN A 13 4.78 15.60 17.88
N GLU A 14 4.05 16.56 18.46
CA GLU A 14 4.45 17.26 19.68
C GLU A 14 4.30 16.38 20.94
N ASP A 15 3.37 15.41 20.92
CA ASP A 15 3.07 14.53 22.06
C ASP A 15 3.84 13.19 22.08
N ILE A 16 4.74 12.96 21.11
CA ILE A 16 5.42 11.67 20.96
C ILE A 16 6.75 11.68 21.73
N GLU A 17 6.75 11.18 22.96
CA GLU A 17 7.95 11.01 23.84
C GLU A 17 9.02 10.00 23.33
N GLY A 18 8.96 9.61 22.07
CA GLY A 18 9.97 8.78 21.40
C GLY A 18 9.45 8.31 20.05
N ASN A 19 10.32 8.19 19.04
CA ASN A 19 10.01 7.93 17.61
C ASN A 19 9.21 6.63 17.27
N TYR A 20 8.45 6.06 18.21
CA TYR A 20 7.69 4.85 18.02
C TYR A 20 6.24 5.07 18.49
N LEU A 21 5.31 5.16 17.53
CA LEU A 21 3.85 5.19 17.76
C LEU A 21 3.36 4.00 18.61
N PHE A 22 4.13 2.91 18.65
CA PHE A 22 3.86 1.76 19.51
C PHE A 22 5.16 1.20 20.09
N HIS A 23 5.13 0.80 21.36
CA HIS A 23 6.27 0.17 22.03
C HIS A 23 6.69 -1.15 21.32
N LYS A 24 7.96 -1.26 20.90
CA LYS A 24 8.49 -2.39 20.07
C LYS A 24 8.01 -3.77 20.50
N LYS A 25 7.99 -4.07 21.81
CA LYS A 25 7.56 -5.38 22.34
C LYS A 25 6.08 -5.68 22.08
N ARG A 26 5.20 -4.66 22.13
CA ARG A 26 3.76 -4.80 21.86
C ARG A 26 3.49 -5.02 20.37
N LEU A 27 4.23 -4.33 19.50
CA LEU A 27 4.15 -4.50 18.05
C LEU A 27 4.48 -5.92 17.60
N ILE A 28 5.60 -6.48 18.08
CA ILE A 28 6.05 -7.82 17.67
C ILE A 28 5.01 -8.88 18.04
N ARG A 29 4.48 -8.83 19.27
CA ARG A 29 3.46 -9.79 19.75
C ARG A 29 2.13 -9.62 19.00
N GLY A 30 1.73 -8.38 18.72
CA GLY A 30 0.51 -8.07 17.98
C GLY A 30 0.58 -8.54 16.52
N MET A 31 1.69 -8.27 15.83
CA MET A 31 1.83 -8.63 14.42
C MET A 31 1.83 -10.14 14.19
N SER A 32 2.45 -10.93 15.06
CA SER A 32 2.40 -12.40 14.94
C SER A 32 0.98 -12.94 15.03
N ARG A 33 0.16 -12.38 15.94
CA ARG A 33 -1.26 -12.77 16.07
C ARG A 33 -2.08 -12.34 14.86
N ILE A 34 -1.89 -11.12 14.38
CA ILE A 34 -2.58 -10.60 13.18
C ILE A 34 -2.21 -11.44 11.96
N LYS A 35 -0.94 -11.77 11.76
CA LYS A 35 -0.50 -12.65 10.67
C LYS A 35 -1.15 -14.03 10.77
N ALA A 36 -1.18 -14.63 11.96
CA ALA A 36 -1.83 -15.92 12.16
C ALA A 36 -3.34 -15.87 11.89
N MET A 37 -4.01 -14.77 12.24
CA MET A 37 -5.42 -14.57 11.95
C MET A 37 -5.68 -14.41 10.45
N ILE A 38 -4.90 -13.59 9.76
CA ILE A 38 -5.05 -13.36 8.32
C ILE A 38 -4.77 -14.65 7.53
N ASN A 39 -3.74 -15.42 7.92
CA ASN A 39 -3.43 -16.70 7.29
C ASN A 39 -4.55 -17.75 7.40
N ARG A 40 -5.48 -17.61 8.35
CA ARG A 40 -6.68 -18.48 8.40
C ARG A 40 -7.64 -18.19 7.25
N TYR A 41 -7.74 -16.94 6.83
CA TYR A 41 -8.62 -16.53 5.74
C TYR A 41 -7.94 -16.67 4.38
N GLU A 42 -6.68 -16.26 4.27
CA GLU A 42 -5.91 -16.35 3.04
C GLU A 42 -4.58 -17.08 3.27
N PRO A 43 -4.55 -18.42 3.11
CA PRO A 43 -3.37 -19.22 3.37
C PRO A 43 -2.26 -19.02 2.32
N ARG A 44 -2.54 -18.41 1.16
CA ARG A 44 -1.52 -18.12 0.13
C ARG A 44 -0.68 -16.89 0.48
N LEU A 45 -1.04 -16.15 1.53
CA LEU A 45 -0.30 -14.99 1.99
C LEU A 45 1.06 -15.39 2.57
N LYS A 46 2.13 -15.10 1.82
CA LYS A 46 3.52 -15.33 2.23
C LYS A 46 4.07 -14.17 3.06
N ASN A 47 3.73 -12.94 2.68
CA ASN A 47 4.30 -11.73 3.26
C ASN A 47 3.24 -10.63 3.45
N ILE A 48 3.32 -9.90 4.56
CA ILE A 48 2.50 -8.70 4.83
C ILE A 48 2.69 -7.63 3.75
N ALA A 49 3.86 -7.58 3.10
CA ALA A 49 4.08 -6.71 1.95
C ALA A 49 3.09 -6.95 0.80
N GLN A 50 2.56 -8.18 0.65
CA GLN A 50 1.53 -8.49 -0.36
C GLN A 50 0.19 -7.82 -0.03
N ILE A 51 -0.16 -7.70 1.26
CA ILE A 51 -1.35 -6.95 1.69
C ILE A 51 -1.19 -5.49 1.32
N ARG A 52 -0.01 -4.91 1.63
CA ARG A 52 0.30 -3.52 1.27
C ARG A 52 0.18 -3.30 -0.24
N ALA A 53 0.74 -4.21 -1.05
CA ALA A 53 0.64 -4.15 -2.50
C ALA A 53 -0.82 -4.19 -2.95
N SER A 54 -1.60 -5.16 -2.47
CA SER A 54 -3.03 -5.34 -2.79
C SER A 54 -3.88 -4.09 -2.47
N VAL A 55 -3.64 -3.48 -1.31
CA VAL A 55 -4.34 -2.25 -0.91
C VAL A 55 -3.97 -1.08 -1.81
N ILE A 56 -2.67 -0.89 -2.11
CA ILE A 56 -2.22 0.18 -2.99
C ILE A 56 -2.75 -0.01 -4.42
N THR A 57 -2.72 -1.22 -4.95
CA THR A 57 -3.27 -1.52 -6.29
C THR A 57 -4.77 -1.25 -6.33
N ASN A 58 -5.52 -1.63 -5.29
CA ASN A 58 -6.94 -1.33 -5.17
C ASN A 58 -7.21 0.19 -5.12
N TRP A 59 -6.39 0.96 -4.40
CA TRP A 59 -6.51 2.41 -4.38
C TRP A 59 -6.22 3.05 -5.75
N LEU A 60 -5.26 2.53 -6.50
CA LEU A 60 -4.95 3.03 -7.84
C LEU A 60 -6.11 2.85 -8.84
N GLN A 61 -7.03 1.91 -8.59
CA GLN A 61 -8.24 1.72 -9.39
C GLN A 61 -9.31 2.79 -9.12
N HIS A 62 -9.30 3.42 -7.94
CA HIS A 62 -10.36 4.33 -7.50
C HIS A 62 -9.91 5.79 -7.35
N TYR A 63 -8.60 6.04 -7.19
CA TYR A 63 -8.04 7.35 -6.86
C TYR A 63 -6.87 7.71 -7.76
N ASN A 64 -6.55 9.00 -7.80
CA ASN A 64 -5.44 9.50 -8.60
C ASN A 64 -4.09 9.12 -7.98
N LEU A 65 -3.06 8.94 -8.82
CA LEU A 65 -1.72 8.52 -8.38
C LEU A 65 -1.15 9.37 -7.23
N ARG A 66 -1.39 10.68 -7.28
CA ARG A 66 -0.94 11.66 -6.27
C ARG A 66 -1.61 11.42 -4.91
N GLU A 67 -2.89 11.11 -4.90
CA GLU A 67 -3.67 10.81 -3.69
C GLU A 67 -3.21 9.48 -3.08
N VAL A 68 -3.09 8.45 -3.91
CA VAL A 68 -2.59 7.14 -3.46
C VAL A 68 -1.19 7.25 -2.89
N GLN A 69 -0.32 8.09 -3.45
CA GLN A 69 1.01 8.34 -2.87
C GLN A 69 0.91 8.89 -1.44
N TYR A 70 0.00 9.84 -1.19
CA TYR A 70 -0.21 10.37 0.14
C TYR A 70 -0.75 9.31 1.10
N MET A 71 -1.75 8.53 0.68
CA MET A 71 -2.33 7.45 1.48
C MET A 71 -1.29 6.36 1.81
N ALA A 72 -0.42 6.03 0.86
CA ALA A 72 0.67 5.06 1.06
C ALA A 72 1.84 5.63 1.88
N GLY A 73 1.92 6.95 2.07
CA GLY A 73 3.02 7.61 2.77
C GLY A 73 4.35 7.59 2.01
N HIS A 74 4.31 7.55 0.67
CA HIS A 74 5.52 7.48 -0.15
C HIS A 74 6.14 8.88 -0.38
N LYS A 75 7.46 8.98 -0.20
CA LYS A 75 8.21 10.23 -0.43
C LYS A 75 8.16 10.67 -1.89
N TYR A 76 8.29 9.73 -2.82
CA TYR A 76 8.33 9.99 -4.26
C TYR A 76 7.14 9.32 -4.97
N VAL A 77 6.57 9.99 -5.98
CA VAL A 77 5.46 9.47 -6.80
C VAL A 77 5.84 8.14 -7.46
N SER A 78 7.08 8.04 -7.94
CA SER A 78 7.65 6.85 -8.58
C SER A 78 7.63 5.61 -7.68
N SER A 79 7.60 5.77 -6.35
CA SER A 79 7.44 4.64 -5.43
C SER A 79 6.03 4.06 -5.46
N THR A 80 5.01 4.88 -5.72
CA THR A 80 3.62 4.45 -5.88
C THR A 80 3.33 3.98 -7.30
N GLU A 81 3.94 4.62 -8.29
CA GLU A 81 3.77 4.28 -9.70
C GLU A 81 4.15 2.83 -10.03
N ARG A 82 5.15 2.27 -9.34
CA ARG A 82 5.55 0.85 -9.45
C ARG A 82 4.42 -0.15 -9.20
N TYR A 83 3.34 0.27 -8.53
CA TYR A 83 2.18 -0.56 -8.26
C TYR A 83 1.10 -0.47 -9.35
N ARG A 84 1.23 0.42 -10.35
CA ARG A 84 0.35 0.40 -11.52
C ARG A 84 0.67 -0.84 -12.34
N THR A 85 -0.30 -1.74 -12.41
CA THR A 85 -0.25 -2.97 -13.22
C THR A 85 -0.71 -2.75 -14.65
N ASP A 86 -1.07 -1.51 -15.01
CA ASP A 86 -1.64 -1.08 -16.30
C ASP A 86 -0.93 -1.72 -17.51
N ASN A 87 0.39 -1.90 -17.43
CA ASN A 87 1.16 -2.49 -18.52
C ASN A 87 0.84 -3.96 -18.83
N LEU A 88 0.34 -4.78 -17.89
CA LEU A 88 0.15 -6.22 -18.15
C LEU A 88 -1.19 -6.56 -18.79
N GLU A 89 -2.29 -5.95 -18.33
CA GLU A 89 -3.60 -6.16 -18.95
C GLU A 89 -3.66 -5.54 -20.35
N ASP A 90 -3.06 -4.36 -20.54
CA ASP A 90 -3.01 -3.72 -21.84
C ASP A 90 -2.05 -4.46 -22.79
N LEU A 91 -0.90 -4.98 -22.31
CA LEU A 91 -0.07 -5.89 -23.12
C LEU A 91 -0.85 -7.12 -23.53
N GLN A 92 -1.61 -7.73 -22.62
CA GLN A 92 -2.34 -8.95 -22.91
C GLN A 92 -3.42 -8.69 -23.97
N LYS A 93 -4.13 -7.57 -23.88
CA LYS A 93 -5.10 -7.13 -24.90
C LYS A 93 -4.44 -6.81 -26.24
N GLU A 94 -3.30 -6.12 -26.25
CA GLU A 94 -2.55 -5.84 -27.48
C GLU A 94 -2.03 -7.13 -28.11
N LEU A 95 -1.48 -8.03 -27.30
CA LEU A 95 -0.98 -9.32 -27.75
C LEU A 95 -2.10 -10.17 -28.35
N GLU A 96 -3.28 -10.24 -27.71
CA GLU A 96 -4.47 -10.89 -28.27
C GLU A 96 -4.98 -10.23 -29.57
N LYS A 97 -4.89 -8.90 -29.69
CA LYS A 97 -5.34 -8.15 -30.87
C LYS A 97 -4.44 -8.33 -32.08
N TYR A 98 -3.14 -8.47 -31.87
CA TYR A 98 -2.13 -8.56 -32.94
C TYR A 98 -1.53 -9.96 -33.11
N HIS A 99 -1.97 -10.96 -32.34
CA HIS A 99 -1.45 -12.32 -32.51
C HIS A 99 -1.85 -12.87 -33.89
N PRO A 100 -0.89 -13.19 -34.78
CA PRO A 100 -1.17 -13.64 -36.15
C PRO A 100 -1.69 -15.08 -36.22
N LEU A 101 -1.80 -15.77 -35.09
CA LEU A 101 -2.39 -17.10 -34.97
C LEU A 101 -3.75 -16.97 -34.28
N LYS A 102 -4.79 -16.78 -35.11
CA LYS A 102 -6.14 -17.26 -34.79
C LYS A 102 -6.27 -18.70 -35.28
#